data_AF-A0A3G9GS02-F1
#
_entry.id   AF-A0A3G9GS02-F1
#
_cell.length_a   1.000
_cell.length_b   1.000
_cell.length_c   1.000
_cell.angle_alpha   90.00
_cell.angle_beta   90.00
_cell.angle_gamma   90.00
#
_symmetry.space_group_name_H-M   'P 1'
#
loop_
_entity.id
_entity.type
_entity.pdbx_description
1 polymer ?
#
loop_
_entity_poly.entity_id
_entity_poly.type
_entity_poly.pdbx_seq_one_letter_code
_entity_poly.pdbx_strand_id
1 'polypeptide(L)'
;MEFFIFLCFMSFVSFAVAFLAYGLVIRLMGTTSSASRYSQIILVPIAIIGYDFLTITAPAEYRYVIGGLPMLLLGLMLLYYRFGKGGSMDDAPAPSEIKKVSKKSLKHQAKKNKVK
;
A
#
# COMPACT_ATOMS: atom_id res chain seq x y z
N MET A 1 -13.64 25.51 10.96
CA MET A 1 -12.28 25.12 10.55
C MET A 1 -11.88 23.75 11.10
N GLU A 2 -12.22 23.43 12.35
CA GLU A 2 -11.84 22.17 13.01
C GLU A 2 -12.35 20.90 12.30
N PHE A 3 -13.59 20.91 11.81
CA PHE A 3 -14.15 19.77 11.05
C PHE A 3 -13.36 19.47 9.76
N PHE A 4 -12.86 20.51 9.08
CA PHE A 4 -12.05 20.33 7.87
C PHE A 4 -10.69 19.69 8.20
N ILE A 5 -10.02 20.18 9.25
CA ILE A 5 -8.74 19.62 9.73
C ILE A 5 -8.91 18.16 10.13
N PHE A 6 -10.01 17.84 10.81
CA PHE A 6 -10.38 16.49 11.20
C PHE A 6 -10.60 15.55 10.01
N LEU A 7 -11.24 16.04 8.94
CA LEU A 7 -11.47 15.28 7.71
C LEU A 7 -10.16 15.06 6.93
N CYS A 8 -9.31 16.09 6.84
CA CYS A 8 -7.97 15.96 6.30
C CYS A 8 -7.15 14.94 7.10
N PHE A 9 -7.16 15.06 8.43
CA PHE A 9 -6.47 14.13 9.33
C PHE A 9 -6.91 12.70 9.08
N MET A 10 -8.22 12.41 9.04
CA MET A 10 -8.71 11.06 8.77
C MET A 10 -8.31 10.52 7.40
N SER A 11 -8.28 11.37 6.37
CA SER A 11 -7.81 10.97 5.03
C SER A 11 -6.35 10.50 5.08
N PHE A 12 -5.54 11.21 5.86
CA PHE A 12 -4.14 10.90 6.09
C PHE A 12 -3.91 9.65 6.96
N VAL A 13 -4.73 9.45 8.00
CA VAL A 13 -4.74 8.22 8.82
C VAL A 13 -5.08 7.01 7.95
N SER A 14 -6.17 7.10 7.18
CA SER A 14 -6.64 6.05 6.28
C SER A 14 -5.58 5.66 5.25
N PHE A 15 -4.90 6.66 4.65
CA PHE A 15 -3.77 6.43 3.75
C PHE A 15 -2.61 5.69 4.42
N ALA A 16 -2.23 6.09 5.64
CA ALA A 16 -1.13 5.45 6.37
C ALA A 16 -1.46 4.00 6.74
N VAL A 17 -2.68 3.75 7.21
CA VAL A 17 -3.17 2.40 7.52
C VAL A 17 -3.20 1.53 6.26
N ALA A 18 -3.65 2.07 5.13
CA ALA A 18 -3.65 1.35 3.86
C ALA A 18 -2.23 0.90 3.46
N PHE A 19 -1.25 1.79 3.55
CA PHE A 19 0.15 1.50 3.24
C PHE A 19 0.74 0.44 4.17
N LEU A 20 0.50 0.56 5.47
CA LEU A 20 0.99 -0.40 6.47
C LEU A 20 0.34 -1.78 6.30
N ALA A 21 -0.98 -1.83 6.13
CA ALA A 21 -1.72 -3.08 5.95
C ALA A 21 -1.31 -3.78 4.65
N TYR A 22 -1.21 -3.03 3.54
CA TYR A 22 -0.74 -3.55 2.26
C TYR A 22 0.69 -4.08 2.36
N GLY A 23 1.59 -3.30 2.97
CA GLY A 23 2.97 -3.70 3.21
C GLY A 23 3.08 -4.96 4.06
N LEU A 24 2.26 -5.08 5.10
CA LEU A 24 2.21 -6.26 5.97
C LEU A 24 1.70 -7.50 5.24
N VAL A 25 0.64 -7.37 4.43
CA VAL A 25 0.13 -8.50 3.62
C VAL A 25 1.19 -8.98 2.64
N ILE A 26 1.91 -8.07 1.98
CA ILE A 26 3.04 -8.44 1.10
C ILE A 26 4.16 -9.11 1.90
N ARG A 27 4.51 -8.58 3.06
CA ARG A 27 5.58 -9.11 3.92
C ARG A 27 5.30 -10.56 4.33
N LEU A 28 4.04 -10.89 4.62
CA LEU A 28 3.64 -12.20 5.13
C LEU A 28 3.27 -13.21 4.03
N MET A 29 2.54 -12.80 2.99
CA MET A 29 2.03 -13.70 1.94
C MET A 29 2.77 -13.61 0.59
N GLY A 30 3.74 -12.71 0.48
CA GLY A 30 4.52 -12.46 -0.75
C GLY A 30 3.72 -11.68 -1.81
N THR A 31 4.34 -11.45 -2.97
CA THR A 31 3.76 -10.63 -4.06
C THR A 31 3.10 -11.43 -5.20
N THR A 32 3.40 -12.73 -5.29
CA THR A 32 3.10 -13.54 -6.48
C THR A 32 1.88 -14.45 -6.34
N SER A 33 1.46 -14.75 -5.11
CA SER A 33 0.34 -15.67 -4.88
C SER A 33 -1.00 -14.98 -5.16
N SER A 34 -1.93 -15.68 -5.84
CA SER A 34 -3.31 -15.21 -6.01
C SER A 34 -3.97 -14.94 -4.65
N ALA A 35 -3.62 -15.75 -3.63
CA ALA A 35 -4.05 -15.55 -2.26
C ALA A 35 -3.63 -14.17 -1.71
N SER A 36 -2.39 -13.72 -1.93
CA SER A 36 -1.93 -12.39 -1.48
C SER A 36 -2.75 -11.25 -2.09
N ARG A 37 -3.12 -11.36 -3.37
CA ARG A 37 -3.98 -10.37 -4.04
C ARG A 37 -5.38 -10.31 -3.45
N TYR A 38 -6.01 -11.47 -3.23
CA TYR A 38 -7.33 -11.52 -2.59
C TYR A 38 -7.27 -11.01 -1.14
N SER A 39 -6.23 -11.37 -0.41
CA SER A 39 -5.99 -10.87 0.94
C SER A 39 -5.78 -9.36 0.98
N GLN A 40 -5.07 -8.76 0.02
CA GLN A 40 -4.96 -7.30 -0.08
C GLN A 40 -6.31 -6.63 -0.34
N ILE A 41 -7.12 -7.18 -1.26
CA ILE A 41 -8.43 -6.63 -1.63
C ILE A 41 -9.40 -6.64 -0.43
N ILE A 42 -9.29 -7.63 0.46
CA ILE A 42 -10.23 -7.79 1.58
C ILE A 42 -9.65 -7.22 2.89
N LEU A 43 -8.43 -7.58 3.27
CA LEU A 43 -7.83 -7.19 4.55
C LEU A 43 -7.49 -5.71 4.60
N VAL A 44 -7.08 -5.09 3.50
CA VAL A 44 -6.72 -3.66 3.51
C VAL A 44 -7.95 -2.78 3.79
N PRO A 45 -9.09 -2.94 3.09
CA PRO A 45 -10.30 -2.20 3.45
C PRO A 45 -10.80 -2.48 4.87
N ILE A 46 -10.73 -3.74 5.34
CA ILE A 46 -11.12 -4.08 6.71
C ILE A 46 -10.23 -3.37 7.73
N ALA A 47 -8.92 -3.35 7.51
CA ALA A 47 -7.97 -2.66 8.38
C ALA A 47 -8.22 -1.16 8.42
N ILE A 48 -8.49 -0.54 7.27
CA ILE A 48 -8.85 0.89 7.16
C ILE A 48 -10.12 1.17 7.97
N ILE A 49 -11.21 0.45 7.69
CA ILE A 49 -12.51 0.66 8.35
C ILE A 49 -12.38 0.44 9.86
N GLY A 50 -11.69 -0.62 10.28
CA GLY A 50 -11.46 -0.91 11.70
C GLY A 50 -10.69 0.19 12.41
N TYR A 51 -9.63 0.72 11.79
CA TYR A 51 -8.82 1.77 12.38
C TYR A 51 -9.50 3.15 12.37
N ASP A 52 -10.19 3.48 11.28
CA ASP A 52 -10.96 4.72 11.16
C ASP A 52 -12.08 4.73 12.21
N PHE A 53 -12.79 3.61 12.40
CA PHE A 53 -13.81 3.47 13.44
C PHE A 53 -13.22 3.62 14.85
N LEU A 54 -12.07 2.99 15.12
CA LEU A 54 -11.36 3.14 16.39
C LEU A 54 -10.97 4.61 16.65
N THR A 55 -10.48 5.31 15.63
CA THR A 55 -10.06 6.71 15.74
C THR A 55 -11.26 7.65 15.87
N ILE A 56 -12.41 7.34 15.27
CA ILE A 56 -13.64 8.14 15.42
C ILE A 56 -14.26 7.96 16.81
N THR A 57 -14.27 6.74 17.34
CA THR A 57 -14.87 6.42 18.64
C THR A 57 -13.97 6.76 19.83
N ALA A 58 -12.68 7.04 19.58
CA ALA A 58 -11.76 7.50 20.59
C ALA A 58 -12.22 8.83 21.22
N PRO A 59 -11.98 9.04 22.53
CA PRO A 59 -12.24 10.32 23.18
C PRO A 59 -11.47 11.45 22.49
N ALA A 60 -12.07 12.65 22.45
CA ALA A 60 -11.53 13.81 21.71
C ALA A 60 -10.07 14.13 22.06
N GLU A 61 -9.68 13.93 23.32
CA GLU A 61 -8.33 14.15 23.83
C GLU A 61 -7.29 13.18 23.22
N TYR A 62 -7.66 11.92 23.00
CA TYR A 62 -6.75 10.87 22.52
C TYR A 62 -6.86 10.59 21.03
N ARG A 63 -7.92 11.07 20.39
CA ARG A 63 -8.19 10.82 18.98
C ARG A 63 -7.02 11.13 18.06
N TYR A 64 -6.37 12.28 18.24
CA TYR A 64 -5.24 12.66 17.38
C TYR A 64 -3.98 11.85 17.67
N VAL A 65 -3.80 11.40 18.92
CA VAL A 65 -2.71 10.51 19.32
C VAL A 65 -2.90 9.13 18.70
N ILE A 66 -4.12 8.58 18.81
CA ILE A 66 -4.49 7.28 18.24
C ILE A 66 -4.42 7.35 16.71
N GLY A 67 -5.07 8.33 16.07
CA GLY A 67 -5.01 8.47 14.62
C GLY A 67 -3.60 8.76 14.08
N GLY A 68 -2.76 9.46 14.87
CA GLY A 68 -1.39 9.78 14.50
C GLY A 68 -0.44 8.57 14.53
N LEU A 69 -0.79 7.50 15.24
CA LEU A 69 0.06 6.31 15.40
C LEU A 69 0.48 5.66 14.06
N PRO A 70 -0.43 5.31 13.13
CA PRO A 70 -0.06 4.74 11.83
C PRO A 70 0.76 5.72 10.99
N MET A 71 0.50 7.02 11.09
CA MET A 71 1.29 8.03 10.40
C MET A 71 2.71 8.12 10.94
N LEU A 72 2.87 8.04 12.26
CA LEU A 72 4.16 8.03 12.93
C LEU A 72 4.95 6.76 12.57
N LEU A 73 4.31 5.59 12.59
CA LEU A 73 4.93 4.33 12.17
C LEU A 73 5.37 4.38 10.70
N LEU A 74 4.52 4.89 9.81
CA LEU A 74 4.88 5.08 8.41
C LEU A 74 6.04 6.08 8.26
N GLY A 75 6.01 7.20 8.98
CA GLY A 75 7.07 8.20 8.98
C GLY A 75 8.41 7.63 9.46
N LEU A 76 8.42 6.89 10.57
CA LEU A 76 9.61 6.20 11.07
C LEU A 76 10.12 5.16 10.08
N MET A 77 9.24 4.40 9.43
CA MET A 77 9.60 3.43 8.41
C MET A 77 10.26 4.10 7.19
N LEU A 78 9.73 5.23 6.74
CA LEU A 78 10.29 6.03 5.65
C LEU A 78 11.64 6.65 6.03
N LEU A 79 11.75 7.19 7.25
CA LEU A 79 13.01 7.72 7.77
C LEU A 79 14.07 6.62 7.90
N TYR A 80 13.69 5.45 8.41
CA TYR A 80 14.57 4.29 8.48
C TYR A 80 15.04 3.85 7.09
N TYR A 81 14.14 3.79 6.11
CA TYR A 81 14.53 3.49 4.73
C TYR A 81 15.47 4.56 4.14
N ARG A 82 15.20 5.83 4.44
CA ARG A 82 15.95 6.98 3.90
C ARG A 82 17.34 7.16 4.53
N PHE A 83 17.50 6.88 5.82
CA PHE A 83 18.72 7.13 6.59
C PHE A 83 19.44 5.86 7.04
N GLY A 84 18.72 4.78 7.39
CA GLY A 84 19.30 3.54 7.89
C GLY A 84 19.79 2.59 6.78
N LYS A 85 19.05 2.48 5.66
CA LYS A 85 19.41 1.59 4.54
C LYS A 85 20.01 2.31 3.32
N GLY A 86 20.29 3.61 3.44
CA GLY A 86 21.01 4.37 2.43
C GLY A 86 20.39 4.30 1.01
N GLY A 87 19.07 4.43 0.86
CA GLY A 87 18.47 4.69 -0.46
C GLY A 87 18.78 3.69 -1.58
N SER A 88 19.22 2.45 -1.30
CA SER A 88 19.35 1.43 -2.34
C SER A 88 17.95 0.99 -2.78
N MET A 89 17.48 1.62 -3.85
CA MET A 89 16.38 1.18 -4.72
C MET A 89 16.72 -0.14 -5.44
N ASP A 90 17.54 -1.01 -4.85
CA ASP A 90 17.97 -2.28 -5.44
C ASP A 90 17.01 -3.43 -5.10
N ASP A 91 16.16 -3.27 -4.09
CA ASP A 91 15.19 -4.29 -3.62
C ASP A 91 13.71 -3.93 -3.95
N ALA A 92 13.45 -2.92 -4.79
CA ALA A 92 12.13 -2.70 -5.34
C ALA A 92 12.05 -3.39 -6.71
N PRO A 93 11.10 -4.31 -6.97
CA PRO A 93 10.94 -4.85 -8.31
C PRO A 93 10.64 -3.68 -9.24
N ALA A 94 11.56 -3.39 -10.15
CA ALA A 94 11.42 -2.29 -11.07
C ALA A 94 10.14 -2.50 -11.92
N PRO A 95 9.33 -1.45 -12.15
CA PRO A 95 8.14 -1.57 -12.99
C PRO A 95 8.43 -2.03 -14.43
N SER A 96 9.70 -2.05 -14.83
CA SER A 96 10.20 -2.65 -16.08
C SER A 96 10.02 -4.18 -16.15
N GLU A 97 9.87 -4.90 -15.04
CA GLU A 97 9.55 -6.34 -15.05
C GLU A 97 8.04 -6.64 -15.20
N ILE A 98 7.17 -5.62 -15.05
CA ILE A 98 5.71 -5.75 -15.15
C ILE A 98 5.26 -5.84 -16.62
N LYS A 99 6.17 -5.68 -17.59
CA LYS A 99 5.86 -5.95 -19.00
C LYS A 99 6.00 -7.45 -19.34
N LYS A 100 5.30 -8.32 -18.62
CA LYS A 100 4.92 -9.64 -19.15
C LYS A 100 3.88 -9.41 -20.24
N VAL A 101 4.35 -9.05 -21.44
CA VAL A 101 3.57 -9.23 -22.66
C VAL A 101 3.18 -10.70 -22.68
N SER A 102 1.88 -10.95 -22.51
CA SER A 102 1.30 -12.29 -22.60
C SER A 102 1.86 -13.01 -23.82
N LYS A 103 2.37 -14.24 -23.64
CA LYS A 103 2.85 -15.12 -24.72
C LYS A 103 1.82 -15.29 -25.86
N LYS A 104 0.55 -14.96 -25.60
CA LYS A 104 -0.56 -14.92 -26.57
C LYS A 104 -0.39 -13.80 -27.62
N SER A 105 0.17 -12.64 -27.27
CA SER A 105 0.38 -11.50 -28.19
C SER A 105 1.56 -11.74 -29.15
N LEU A 106 2.66 -12.34 -28.65
CA LEU A 106 3.83 -12.72 -29.46
C LEU A 106 3.48 -13.69 -30.60
N LYS A 107 2.56 -14.64 -30.37
CA LYS A 107 2.11 -15.58 -31.42
C LYS A 107 1.29 -14.89 -32.52
N HIS A 108 0.49 -13.88 -32.19
CA HIS A 108 -0.28 -13.13 -33.18
C HIS A 108 0.62 -12.24 -34.05
N GLN A 109 1.67 -11.64 -33.47
CA GLN A 109 2.63 -10.85 -34.25
C GLN A 109 3.53 -11.71 -35.14
N ALA A 110 3.99 -12.88 -34.66
CA ALA A 110 4.80 -13.81 -35.45
C ALA A 110 4.03 -14.39 -36.66
N LYS A 111 2.70 -14.53 -36.56
CA LYS A 111 1.86 -14.95 -37.70
C LYS A 111 1.67 -13.83 -38.73
N LYS A 112 1.70 -12.55 -38.32
CA LYS A 112 1.52 -11.40 -39.20
C LYS A 112 2.80 -11.05 -40.00
N ASN A 113 3.98 -11.36 -39.46
CA ASN A 113 5.27 -11.11 -40.14
C ASN A 113 5.72 -12.22 -41.11
N LYS A 114 5.01 -13.35 -41.22
CA LYS A 114 5.31 -14.40 -42.22
C LYS A 114 4.56 -14.25 -43.55
N VAL A 115 3.75 -13.21 -43.71
CA VAL A 115 2.90 -12.97 -44.91
C VAL A 115 3.32 -11.67 -45.63
N LYS A 116 4.58 -11.27 -45.53
CA LYS A 116 5.17 -10.21 -46.35
C LYS A 116 6.41 -10.72 -47.04
#